data_AF-A0A5C1A919-F1
#
_entry.id   AF-A0A5C1A919-F1
#
_cell.length_a   1.000
_cell.length_b   1.000
_cell.length_c   1.000
_cell.angle_alpha   90.00
_cell.angle_beta   90.00
_cell.angle_gamma   90.00
#
_symmetry.space_group_name_H-M   'P 1'
#
loop_
_entity.id
_entity.type
_entity.pdbx_description
1 polymer ?
#
loop_
_entity_poly.entity_id
_entity_poly.type
_entity_poly.pdbx_seq_one_letter_code
_entity_poly.pdbx_strand_id
1 'polypeptide(L)'
;MTSRLVLWVGVLLAVGCTKPSPNPPLPEKDKPRKTDDAPSFAPAAVTIPGTAGVDAATFANTFLKSVHEGTATAAQLTPQFKKVIAEPVFEADHALGYSDAAADNWLKQYQGKLTAPSVYDFGSDANAHLFTGFLPGEKPRFLTLRLAKAENSWRVDWFFPAEVGSAAIPKSGDAPTFAATAFLESLLGHNSPLAAGVMAPDAKKRLAPAFSSEKRPFNAGILDTKLTVYRGNFTGFTLAKVENGTATGELTGPGTKKPFTLKLVPGERSFDSLVDDVKVD
;
A
#
# COMPACT_ATOMS: atom_id res chain seq x y z
N MET A 1 -31.93 -39.43 8.79
CA MET A 1 -32.93 -38.35 8.91
C MET A 1 -33.10 -38.04 10.39
N THR A 2 -32.41 -37.03 10.90
CA THR A 2 -32.42 -36.67 12.32
C THR A 2 -32.49 -35.15 12.42
N SER A 3 -33.71 -34.64 12.60
CA SER A 3 -34.01 -33.22 12.81
C SER A 3 -33.45 -32.75 14.15
N ARG A 4 -32.75 -31.62 14.16
CA ARG A 4 -32.42 -30.87 15.38
C ARG A 4 -33.20 -29.56 15.38
N LEU A 5 -34.05 -29.45 16.40
CA LEU A 5 -34.82 -28.27 16.78
C LEU A 5 -33.85 -27.24 17.40
N VAL A 6 -33.85 -26.00 16.92
CA VAL A 6 -33.07 -24.89 17.51
C VAL A 6 -34.06 -23.92 18.15
N LEU A 7 -33.96 -23.81 19.49
CA LEU A 7 -34.72 -22.88 20.31
C LEU A 7 -34.08 -21.49 20.23
N TRP A 8 -34.87 -20.47 19.87
CA TRP A 8 -34.47 -19.06 19.95
C TRP A 8 -34.80 -18.52 21.34
N VAL A 9 -33.79 -18.02 22.06
CA VAL A 9 -33.95 -17.24 23.29
C VAL A 9 -33.87 -15.77 22.92
N GLY A 10 -35.00 -15.05 23.05
CA GLY A 10 -35.07 -13.61 22.88
C GLY A 10 -34.52 -12.89 24.11
N VAL A 11 -33.56 -11.99 23.90
CA VAL A 11 -33.05 -11.07 24.93
C VAL A 11 -33.79 -9.74 24.78
N LEU A 12 -34.54 -9.36 25.81
CA LEU A 12 -35.13 -8.03 25.99
C LEU A 12 -34.04 -7.06 26.47
N LEU A 13 -33.75 -6.01 25.70
CA LEU A 13 -32.94 -4.87 26.14
C LEU A 13 -33.86 -3.77 26.68
N ALA A 14 -33.74 -3.50 27.98
CA ALA A 14 -34.37 -2.38 28.65
C ALA A 14 -33.63 -1.07 28.32
N VAL A 15 -34.35 -0.09 27.78
CA VAL A 15 -33.86 1.26 27.51
C VAL A 15 -34.00 2.08 28.79
N GLY A 16 -32.90 2.31 29.50
CA GLY A 16 -32.82 3.20 30.65
C GLY A 16 -32.60 4.65 30.21
N CYS A 17 -33.59 5.52 30.43
CA CYS A 17 -33.46 6.97 30.28
C CYS A 17 -32.66 7.58 31.45
N THR A 18 -31.40 7.94 31.22
CA THR A 18 -30.59 8.75 32.16
C THR A 18 -30.80 10.23 31.87
N LYS A 19 -31.22 10.99 32.89
CA LYS A 19 -31.40 12.45 32.85
C LYS A 19 -30.04 13.16 32.65
N PRO A 20 -29.99 14.32 31.94
CA PRO A 20 -28.79 15.12 31.85
C PRO A 20 -28.52 15.87 33.16
N SER A 21 -27.29 15.79 33.66
CA SER A 21 -26.79 16.69 34.71
C SER A 21 -26.60 18.11 34.16
N PRO A 22 -26.83 19.16 34.98
CA PRO A 22 -26.56 20.53 34.58
C PRO A 22 -25.05 20.82 34.58
N ASN A 23 -24.56 21.40 33.49
CA ASN A 23 -23.17 21.85 33.36
C ASN A 23 -22.88 23.00 34.33
N PRO A 24 -21.69 23.03 34.97
CA PRO A 24 -21.23 24.19 35.72
C PRO A 24 -20.87 25.37 34.78
N PRO A 25 -20.90 26.62 35.31
CA PRO A 25 -20.68 27.82 34.52
C PRO A 25 -19.24 27.90 33.97
N LEU A 26 -19.14 28.36 32.72
CA LEU A 26 -17.89 28.62 32.01
C LEU A 26 -17.10 29.75 32.72
N PRO A 27 -15.79 29.58 32.98
CA PRO A 27 -14.95 30.67 33.45
C PRO A 27 -14.70 31.72 32.37
N GLU A 28 -14.50 32.94 32.85
CA GLU A 28 -14.37 34.20 32.13
C GLU A 28 -13.31 34.24 31.02
N LYS A 29 -13.61 35.12 30.07
CA LYS A 29 -12.89 35.37 28.82
C LYS A 29 -11.61 36.16 29.09
N ASP A 30 -10.49 35.46 29.28
CA ASP A 30 -9.18 36.10 29.39
C ASP A 30 -8.71 36.67 28.04
N LYS A 31 -8.15 37.89 28.12
CA LYS A 31 -7.66 38.71 27.00
C LYS A 31 -6.51 38.03 26.24
N PRO A 32 -6.35 38.32 24.94
CA PRO A 32 -5.26 37.74 24.14
C PRO A 32 -3.91 38.30 24.59
N ARG A 33 -3.04 37.42 25.09
CA ARG A 33 -1.63 37.69 25.35
C ARG A 33 -0.90 37.63 24.01
N LYS A 34 -0.32 38.77 23.57
CA LYS A 34 0.70 38.79 22.52
C LYS A 34 1.89 37.95 22.99
N THR A 35 2.11 36.82 22.34
CA THR A 35 3.39 36.12 22.33
C THR A 35 4.04 36.42 20.99
N ASP A 36 4.95 37.38 21.00
CA ASP A 36 6.05 37.42 20.05
C ASP A 36 6.95 36.20 20.31
N ASP A 37 7.59 35.68 19.25
CA ASP A 37 8.44 34.47 19.19
C ASP A 37 7.71 33.13 18.93
N ALA A 38 7.15 33.00 17.73
CA ALA A 38 6.93 31.68 17.14
C ALA A 38 8.29 31.08 16.74
N PRO A 39 8.69 29.90 17.25
CA PRO A 39 9.90 29.24 16.78
C PRO A 39 9.74 28.87 15.30
N SER A 40 10.65 29.38 14.49
CA SER A 40 10.79 29.01 13.09
C SER A 40 11.17 27.53 13.01
N PHE A 41 10.20 26.66 12.77
CA PHE A 41 10.42 25.27 12.39
C PHE A 41 10.88 25.22 10.93
N ALA A 42 12.08 25.74 10.66
CA ALA A 42 12.78 25.31 9.46
C ALA A 42 13.00 23.80 9.59
N PRO A 43 12.55 22.95 8.65
CA PRO A 43 12.77 21.52 8.75
C PRO A 43 14.28 21.30 8.78
N ALA A 44 14.77 20.78 9.91
CA ALA A 44 16.13 20.27 9.98
C ALA A 44 16.29 19.25 8.85
N ALA A 45 17.36 19.36 8.08
CA ALA A 45 17.72 18.35 7.09
C ALA A 45 17.91 17.03 7.85
N VAL A 46 16.88 16.19 7.84
CA VAL A 46 16.93 14.85 8.40
C VAL A 46 17.94 14.09 7.55
N THR A 47 19.11 13.79 8.10
CA THR A 47 20.07 12.90 7.46
C THR A 47 19.43 11.52 7.42
N ILE A 48 18.82 11.18 6.30
CA ILE A 48 18.17 9.89 6.13
C ILE A 48 19.28 8.85 5.95
N PRO A 49 19.33 7.78 6.77
CA PRO A 49 20.27 6.68 6.56
C PRO A 49 19.93 5.94 5.27
N GLY A 50 20.44 6.46 4.16
CA GLY A 50 20.79 5.71 2.97
C GLY A 50 22.30 5.60 2.96
N THR A 51 22.84 4.39 3.07
CA THR A 51 24.28 4.19 3.05
C THR A 51 24.77 4.45 1.63
N ALA A 52 25.18 5.69 1.36
CA ALA A 52 25.67 6.09 0.05
C ALA A 52 26.78 5.11 -0.40
N GLY A 53 26.71 4.67 -1.66
CA GLY A 53 27.68 3.73 -2.23
C GLY A 53 27.39 2.24 -2.01
N VAL A 54 26.32 1.87 -1.30
CA VAL A 54 25.85 0.47 -1.26
C VAL A 54 25.08 0.14 -2.55
N ASP A 55 25.31 -1.03 -3.12
CA ASP A 55 24.58 -1.50 -4.30
C ASP A 55 23.13 -1.92 -3.95
N ALA A 56 22.28 -2.00 -4.97
CA ALA A 56 20.85 -2.26 -4.79
C ALA A 56 20.57 -3.62 -4.10
N ALA A 57 21.32 -4.67 -4.45
CA ALA A 57 21.11 -6.01 -3.90
C ALA A 57 21.51 -6.08 -2.42
N THR A 58 22.63 -5.46 -2.06
CA THR A 58 23.05 -5.35 -0.65
C THR A 58 22.05 -4.54 0.17
N PHE A 59 21.52 -3.44 -0.37
CA PHE A 59 20.46 -2.67 0.29
C PHE A 59 19.17 -3.50 0.46
N ALA A 60 18.72 -4.20 -0.58
CA ALA A 60 17.53 -5.04 -0.54
C ALA A 60 17.61 -6.10 0.57
N ASN A 61 18.71 -6.85 0.62
CA ASN A 61 18.92 -7.87 1.65
C ASN A 61 18.96 -7.27 3.07
N THR A 62 19.63 -6.13 3.23
CA THR A 62 19.71 -5.42 4.51
C THR A 62 18.34 -4.92 4.96
N PHE A 63 17.55 -4.34 4.04
CA PHE A 63 16.20 -3.88 4.32
C PHE A 63 15.30 -5.05 4.74
N LEU A 64 15.28 -6.15 4.00
CA LEU A 64 14.44 -7.30 4.31
C LEU A 64 14.81 -7.95 5.65
N LYS A 65 16.11 -8.02 5.96
CA LYS A 65 16.59 -8.42 7.29
C LYS A 65 16.08 -7.46 8.37
N SER A 66 16.18 -6.14 8.14
CA SER A 66 15.71 -5.13 9.09
C SER A 66 14.19 -5.21 9.32
N VAL A 67 13.40 -5.50 8.29
CA VAL A 67 11.94 -5.72 8.43
C VAL A 67 11.67 -6.97 9.26
N HIS A 68 12.36 -8.07 9.01
CA HIS A 68 12.25 -9.28 9.81
C HIS A 68 12.58 -9.02 11.30
N GLU A 69 13.66 -8.29 11.56
CA GLU A 69 14.14 -7.96 12.91
C GLU A 69 13.31 -6.86 13.60
N GLY A 70 12.45 -6.15 12.86
CA GLY A 70 11.65 -5.03 13.39
C GLY A 70 12.46 -3.73 13.57
N THR A 71 13.60 -3.61 12.90
CA THR A 71 14.50 -2.44 12.95
C THR A 71 14.41 -1.56 11.70
N ALA A 72 13.63 -1.97 10.69
CA ALA A 72 13.35 -1.14 9.53
C ALA A 72 12.55 0.13 9.92
N THR A 73 12.81 1.23 9.22
CA THR A 73 12.20 2.54 9.51
C THR A 73 11.68 3.23 8.25
N ALA A 74 10.78 4.19 8.44
CA ALA A 74 10.21 5.05 7.40
C ALA A 74 11.27 5.80 6.58
N ALA A 75 12.45 6.04 7.17
CA ALA A 75 13.58 6.68 6.49
C ALA A 75 14.11 5.84 5.31
N GLN A 76 13.98 4.51 5.37
CA GLN A 76 14.40 3.61 4.30
C GLN A 76 13.42 3.60 3.11
N LEU A 77 12.25 4.23 3.25
CA LEU A 77 11.20 4.27 2.23
C LEU A 77 11.25 5.58 1.43
N THR A 78 10.81 5.54 0.17
CA THR A 78 10.60 6.76 -0.61
C THR A 78 9.38 7.54 -0.09
N PRO A 79 9.36 8.87 -0.21
CA PRO A 79 8.16 9.66 0.08
C PRO A 79 6.93 9.18 -0.71
N GLN A 80 7.11 8.74 -1.96
CA GLN A 80 6.04 8.22 -2.81
C GLN A 80 5.43 6.96 -2.20
N PHE A 81 6.25 6.02 -1.74
CA PHE A 81 5.74 4.80 -1.11
C PHE A 81 5.05 5.10 0.21
N LYS A 82 5.60 6.00 1.04
CA LYS A 82 4.96 6.43 2.30
C LYS A 82 3.55 7.00 2.07
N LYS A 83 3.33 7.80 1.02
CA LYS A 83 1.99 8.31 0.66
C LYS A 83 0.98 7.20 0.33
N VAL A 84 1.43 6.00 -0.02
CA VAL A 84 0.57 4.84 -0.30
C VAL A 84 0.19 4.10 0.98
N ILE A 85 1.15 3.85 1.87
CA ILE A 85 0.98 2.95 3.02
C ILE A 85 0.71 3.65 4.36
N ALA A 86 0.95 4.96 4.43
CA ALA A 86 1.06 5.68 5.69
C ALA A 86 0.39 7.06 5.59
N GLU A 87 -0.95 7.05 5.64
CA GLU A 87 -1.75 8.28 5.60
C GLU A 87 -1.35 9.26 6.73
N PRO A 88 -1.47 10.59 6.52
CA PRO A 88 -1.23 11.57 7.56
C PRO A 88 -2.08 11.31 8.81
N VAL A 89 -1.45 11.26 9.99
CA VAL A 89 -2.12 11.05 11.27
C VAL A 89 -2.19 12.35 12.06
N PHE A 90 -1.12 13.14 12.03
CA PHE A 90 -1.03 14.41 12.76
C PHE A 90 -1.16 15.62 11.82
N GLU A 91 -1.52 16.79 12.34
CA GLU A 91 -1.61 18.04 11.57
C GLU A 91 -0.30 18.38 10.83
N ALA A 92 0.85 18.12 11.44
CA ALA A 92 2.15 18.32 10.79
C ALA A 92 2.38 17.38 9.59
N ASP A 93 1.81 16.17 9.61
CA ASP A 93 1.95 15.17 8.55
C ASP A 93 1.17 15.56 7.28
N HIS A 94 0.10 16.34 7.45
CA HIS A 94 -0.77 16.74 6.33
C HIS A 94 -0.01 17.52 5.25
N ALA A 95 1.01 18.31 5.63
CA ALA A 95 1.84 19.04 4.69
C ALA A 95 2.72 18.12 3.83
N LEU A 96 3.17 16.99 4.40
CA LEU A 96 3.97 15.98 3.70
C LEU A 96 3.10 15.04 2.86
N GLY A 97 1.84 14.86 3.27
CA GLY A 97 0.90 13.92 2.68
C GLY A 97 1.13 12.47 3.14
N TYR A 98 1.97 12.23 4.15
CA TYR A 98 2.21 10.94 4.78
C TYR A 98 2.69 11.10 6.23
N SER A 99 2.61 10.03 7.03
CA SER A 99 3.11 9.99 8.42
C SER A 99 4.24 8.97 8.59
N ASP A 100 5.41 9.41 9.05
CA ASP A 100 6.55 8.49 9.31
C ASP A 100 6.21 7.49 10.43
N ALA A 101 5.49 7.92 11.46
CA ALA A 101 5.04 7.02 12.54
C ALA A 101 4.08 5.93 12.01
N ALA A 102 3.18 6.28 11.09
CA ALA A 102 2.30 5.29 10.46
C ALA A 102 3.09 4.34 9.54
N ALA A 103 4.11 4.83 8.83
CA ALA A 103 4.98 4.00 8.00
C ALA A 103 5.81 3.01 8.84
N ASP A 104 6.36 3.45 9.97
CA ASP A 104 7.05 2.56 10.92
C ASP A 104 6.10 1.49 11.47
N ASN A 105 4.88 1.88 11.85
CA ASN A 105 3.87 0.94 12.33
C ASN A 105 3.44 -0.06 11.25
N TRP A 106 3.37 0.37 9.99
CA TRP A 106 3.10 -0.50 8.86
C TRP A 106 4.23 -1.52 8.65
N LEU A 107 5.50 -1.11 8.71
CA LEU A 107 6.65 -2.02 8.61
C LEU A 107 6.68 -3.07 9.74
N LYS A 108 6.35 -2.67 10.97
CA LYS A 108 6.29 -3.58 12.13
C LYS A 108 5.26 -4.70 11.97
N GLN A 109 4.25 -4.54 11.11
CA GLN A 109 3.30 -5.63 10.83
C GLN A 109 3.95 -6.84 10.17
N TYR A 110 5.14 -6.68 9.60
CA TYR A 110 5.92 -7.74 8.95
C TYR A 110 7.06 -8.29 9.81
N GLN A 111 7.26 -7.75 11.02
CA GLN A 111 8.26 -8.23 11.98
C GLN A 111 8.07 -9.73 12.26
N GLY A 112 9.16 -10.49 12.17
CA GLY A 112 9.17 -11.95 12.36
C GLY A 112 8.46 -12.75 11.25
N LYS A 113 7.80 -12.09 10.29
CA LYS A 113 7.04 -12.77 9.22
C LYS A 113 7.89 -13.08 7.99
N LEU A 114 9.02 -12.40 7.77
CA LEU A 114 9.87 -12.61 6.60
C LEU A 114 11.01 -13.60 6.88
N THR A 115 10.73 -14.89 6.96
CA THR A 115 11.78 -15.90 7.22
C THR A 115 12.66 -16.11 5.99
N ALA A 116 13.94 -15.72 6.09
CA ALA A 116 15.00 -15.97 5.09
C ALA A 116 14.61 -15.70 3.63
N PRO A 117 14.21 -14.45 3.27
CA PRO A 117 13.85 -14.12 1.90
C PRO A 117 15.02 -14.37 0.97
N SER A 118 14.79 -15.21 -0.05
CA SER A 118 15.67 -15.26 -1.22
C SER A 118 15.08 -14.34 -2.27
N VAL A 119 15.83 -13.30 -2.66
CA VAL A 119 15.44 -12.38 -3.71
C VAL A 119 16.32 -12.52 -4.94
N TYR A 120 15.71 -12.33 -6.10
CA TYR A 120 16.33 -12.34 -7.41
C TYR A 120 16.11 -10.96 -8.05
N ASP A 121 17.15 -10.42 -8.66
CA ASP A 121 17.07 -9.18 -9.44
C ASP A 121 16.50 -9.48 -10.82
N PHE A 122 15.38 -8.83 -11.16
CA PHE A 122 14.67 -9.03 -12.43
C PHE A 122 14.88 -7.90 -13.45
N GLY A 123 15.80 -6.98 -13.16
CA GLY A 123 16.21 -5.95 -14.09
C GLY A 123 16.19 -4.56 -13.47
N SER A 124 16.93 -3.69 -14.13
CA SER A 124 17.29 -2.37 -13.66
C SER A 124 16.95 -1.29 -14.68
N ASP A 125 16.32 -0.23 -14.20
CA ASP A 125 16.58 1.12 -14.68
C ASP A 125 17.80 1.65 -13.89
N ALA A 126 18.55 2.60 -14.43
CA ALA A 126 19.67 3.22 -13.71
C ALA A 126 19.23 3.81 -12.33
N ASN A 127 17.94 4.10 -12.17
CA ASN A 127 17.35 4.68 -10.98
C ASN A 127 16.38 3.75 -10.25
N ALA A 128 16.15 2.52 -10.71
CA ALA A 128 15.25 1.58 -10.04
C ALA A 128 15.63 0.11 -10.28
N HIS A 129 15.52 -0.72 -9.24
CA HIS A 129 15.72 -2.17 -9.34
C HIS A 129 14.48 -2.90 -8.82
N LEU A 130 14.06 -3.93 -9.54
CA LEU A 130 13.00 -4.83 -9.09
C LEU A 130 13.61 -6.14 -8.58
N PHE A 131 13.34 -6.42 -7.31
CA PHE A 131 13.63 -7.68 -6.66
C PHE A 131 12.32 -8.45 -6.46
N THR A 132 12.30 -9.72 -6.85
CA THR A 132 11.22 -10.61 -6.45
C THR A 132 11.77 -11.82 -5.73
N GLY A 133 10.99 -12.40 -4.83
CA GLY A 133 11.47 -13.48 -3.99
C GLY A 133 10.38 -14.41 -3.50
N PHE A 134 10.83 -15.47 -2.84
CA PHE A 134 9.96 -16.42 -2.17
C PHE A 134 10.22 -16.38 -0.67
N LEU A 135 9.14 -16.28 0.09
CA LEU A 135 9.15 -16.45 1.54
C LEU A 135 8.72 -17.88 1.84
N PRO A 136 9.64 -18.76 2.31
CA PRO A 136 9.29 -20.11 2.72
C PRO A 136 8.34 -20.09 3.93
N GLY A 137 7.52 -21.12 4.06
CA GLY A 137 6.57 -21.28 5.17
C GLY A 137 5.46 -22.28 4.82
N GLU A 138 4.55 -22.51 5.75
CA GLU A 138 3.36 -23.38 5.53
C GLU A 138 2.52 -22.89 4.35
N LYS A 139 2.45 -21.56 4.19
CA LYS A 139 1.89 -20.88 3.00
C LYS A 139 3.01 -20.06 2.36
N PRO A 140 3.69 -20.58 1.33
CA PRO A 140 4.70 -19.83 0.61
C PRO A 140 4.13 -18.52 0.08
N ARG A 141 4.89 -17.44 0.20
CA ARG A 141 4.47 -16.10 -0.26
C ARG A 141 5.44 -15.57 -1.28
N PHE A 142 4.90 -14.83 -2.24
CA PHE A 142 5.73 -14.06 -3.16
C PHE A 142 6.08 -12.74 -2.50
N LEU A 143 7.29 -12.26 -2.75
CA LEU A 143 7.77 -10.97 -2.31
C LEU A 143 8.05 -10.12 -3.54
N THR A 144 7.47 -8.94 -3.61
CA THR A 144 7.82 -7.91 -4.60
C THR A 144 8.41 -6.71 -3.89
N LEU A 145 9.65 -6.36 -4.24
CA LEU A 145 10.41 -5.25 -3.67
C LEU A 145 10.98 -4.41 -4.82
N ARG A 146 10.56 -3.14 -4.94
CA ARG A 146 11.18 -2.19 -5.85
C ARG A 146 12.01 -1.20 -5.06
N LEU A 147 13.27 -1.05 -5.44
CA LEU A 147 14.15 0.00 -4.96
C LEU A 147 14.18 1.14 -5.98
N ALA A 148 14.25 2.38 -5.50
CA ALA A 148 14.52 3.56 -6.32
C ALA A 148 15.66 4.37 -5.73
N LYS A 149 16.43 5.01 -6.60
CA LYS A 149 17.53 5.90 -6.21
C LYS A 149 16.96 7.27 -5.86
N ALA A 150 17.24 7.74 -4.66
CA ALA A 150 16.89 9.08 -4.18
C ALA A 150 18.11 9.68 -3.49
N GLU A 151 18.55 10.86 -3.94
CA GLU A 151 19.71 11.57 -3.36
C GLU A 151 20.97 10.68 -3.31
N ASN A 152 21.25 9.97 -4.41
CA ASN A 152 22.35 9.01 -4.54
C ASN A 152 22.31 7.77 -3.62
N SER A 153 21.21 7.55 -2.90
CA SER A 153 21.02 6.37 -2.05
C SER A 153 19.83 5.54 -2.50
N TRP A 154 19.90 4.22 -2.31
CA TRP A 154 18.75 3.35 -2.53
C TRP A 154 17.72 3.51 -1.42
N ARG A 155 16.45 3.48 -1.81
CA ARG A 155 15.29 3.46 -0.92
C ARG A 155 14.24 2.52 -1.45
N VAL A 156 13.40 2.03 -0.56
CA VAL A 156 12.27 1.17 -0.91
C VAL A 156 11.15 2.02 -1.48
N ASP A 157 10.83 1.79 -2.74
CA ASP A 157 9.75 2.45 -3.45
C ASP A 157 8.48 1.59 -3.54
N TRP A 158 8.63 0.28 -3.32
CA TRP A 158 7.54 -0.64 -3.20
C TRP A 158 7.98 -1.86 -2.41
N PHE A 159 7.14 -2.34 -1.49
CA PHE A 159 7.38 -3.59 -0.77
C PHE A 159 6.04 -4.24 -0.48
N PHE A 160 5.87 -5.48 -0.94
CA PHE A 160 4.69 -6.26 -0.64
C PHE A 160 4.98 -7.76 -0.61
N PRO A 161 4.84 -8.42 0.56
CA PRO A 161 4.86 -9.88 0.66
C PRO A 161 3.45 -10.42 0.40
N ALA A 162 3.13 -10.71 -0.86
CA ALA A 162 1.84 -11.20 -1.30
C ALA A 162 1.54 -12.63 -0.83
N GLU A 163 0.35 -12.84 -0.26
CA GLU A 163 -0.17 -14.18 0.12
C GLU A 163 -0.76 -14.97 -1.07
N VAL A 164 -0.62 -14.41 -2.27
CA VAL A 164 -1.27 -14.87 -3.49
C VAL A 164 -0.40 -15.93 -4.14
N GLY A 165 -1.01 -17.05 -4.54
CA GLY A 165 -0.36 -18.03 -5.42
C GLY A 165 -0.25 -17.47 -6.82
N SER A 166 0.77 -16.63 -7.09
CA SER A 166 1.10 -16.28 -8.47
C SER A 166 1.74 -17.50 -9.15
N ALA A 167 1.21 -17.92 -10.30
CA ALA A 167 1.86 -18.94 -11.11
C ALA A 167 3.03 -18.36 -11.95
N ALA A 168 3.21 -17.04 -11.95
CA ALA A 168 4.20 -16.36 -12.77
C ALA A 168 5.03 -15.37 -11.93
N ILE A 169 6.29 -15.74 -11.67
CA ILE A 169 7.31 -14.76 -11.33
C ILE A 169 7.43 -13.82 -12.54
N PRO A 170 7.41 -12.48 -12.37
CA PRO A 170 7.66 -11.56 -13.47
C PRO A 170 8.95 -11.94 -14.20
N LYS A 171 8.90 -11.99 -15.54
CA LYS A 171 10.08 -12.32 -16.35
C LYS A 171 10.99 -11.11 -16.62
N SER A 172 10.52 -9.91 -16.26
CA SER A 172 11.20 -8.64 -16.45
C SER A 172 10.84 -7.65 -15.34
N GLY A 173 11.76 -6.74 -15.05
CA GLY A 173 11.59 -5.60 -14.16
C GLY A 173 11.20 -4.30 -14.86
N ASP A 174 10.72 -4.37 -16.11
CA ASP A 174 10.25 -3.16 -16.81
C ASP A 174 9.02 -2.54 -16.11
N ALA A 175 8.88 -1.22 -16.27
CA ALA A 175 7.88 -0.45 -15.55
C ALA A 175 6.42 -0.92 -15.80
N PRO A 176 6.00 -1.23 -17.05
CA PRO A 176 4.66 -1.78 -17.32
C PRO A 176 4.41 -3.14 -16.63
N THR A 177 5.36 -4.07 -16.72
CA THR A 177 5.23 -5.40 -16.11
C THR A 177 5.19 -5.32 -14.59
N PHE A 178 6.02 -4.45 -14.00
CA PHE A 178 5.95 -4.15 -12.58
C PHE A 178 4.57 -3.62 -12.16
N ALA A 179 4.05 -2.59 -12.85
CA ALA A 179 2.78 -1.97 -12.50
C ALA A 179 1.61 -2.95 -12.52
N ALA A 180 1.52 -3.78 -13.57
CA ALA A 180 0.50 -4.82 -13.68
C ALA A 180 0.61 -5.86 -12.56
N THR A 181 1.82 -6.35 -12.29
CA THR A 181 2.07 -7.37 -11.25
C THR A 181 1.77 -6.81 -9.87
N ALA A 182 2.31 -5.64 -9.52
CA ALA A 182 2.11 -4.99 -8.24
C ALA A 182 0.62 -4.69 -7.96
N PHE A 183 -0.13 -4.29 -8.99
CA PHE A 183 -1.57 -4.08 -8.90
C PHE A 183 -2.30 -5.39 -8.57
N LEU A 184 -2.06 -6.44 -9.36
CA LEU A 184 -2.74 -7.74 -9.20
C LEU A 184 -2.39 -8.43 -7.88
N GLU A 185 -1.12 -8.40 -7.48
CA GLU A 185 -0.67 -8.92 -6.19
C GLU A 185 -1.36 -8.21 -5.04
N SER A 186 -1.39 -6.87 -5.05
CA SER A 186 -2.03 -6.09 -3.99
C SER A 186 -3.54 -6.29 -3.95
N LEU A 187 -4.17 -6.34 -5.13
CA LEU A 187 -5.61 -6.58 -5.30
C LEU A 187 -6.02 -7.91 -4.69
N LEU A 188 -5.31 -8.99 -5.06
CA LEU A 188 -5.59 -10.35 -4.61
C LEU A 188 -5.09 -10.62 -3.19
N GLY A 189 -4.07 -9.87 -2.74
CA GLY A 189 -3.57 -9.86 -1.36
C GLY A 189 -4.40 -8.99 -0.41
N HIS A 190 -5.59 -8.54 -0.84
CA HIS A 190 -6.53 -7.75 -0.04
C HIS A 190 -5.96 -6.43 0.51
N ASN A 191 -5.00 -5.83 -0.21
CA ASN A 191 -4.39 -4.56 0.17
C ASN A 191 -4.77 -3.45 -0.83
N SER A 192 -6.00 -2.97 -0.68
CA SER A 192 -6.56 -1.91 -1.53
C SER A 192 -5.73 -0.62 -1.54
N PRO A 193 -5.14 -0.14 -0.43
CA PRO A 193 -4.23 1.00 -0.46
C PRO A 193 -3.04 0.80 -1.40
N LEU A 194 -2.37 -0.36 -1.33
CA LEU A 194 -1.29 -0.69 -2.25
C LEU A 194 -1.78 -0.80 -3.70
N ALA A 195 -2.88 -1.51 -3.95
CA ALA A 195 -3.44 -1.61 -5.29
C ALA A 195 -3.74 -0.22 -5.89
N ALA A 196 -4.33 0.69 -5.10
CA ALA A 196 -4.57 2.08 -5.48
C ALA A 196 -3.27 2.91 -5.64
N GLY A 197 -2.19 2.51 -4.97
CA GLY A 197 -0.87 3.14 -5.05
C GLY A 197 -0.25 3.07 -6.44
N VAL A 198 -0.53 2.01 -7.19
CA VAL A 198 -0.07 1.82 -8.59
C VAL A 198 -1.11 2.22 -9.63
N MET A 199 -2.25 2.78 -9.21
CA MET A 199 -3.23 3.34 -10.14
C MET A 199 -2.93 4.80 -10.49
N ALA A 200 -3.22 5.16 -11.74
CA ALA A 200 -3.11 6.54 -12.20
C ALA A 200 -4.04 7.46 -11.39
N PRO A 201 -3.63 8.70 -11.08
CA PRO A 201 -4.47 9.64 -10.34
C PRO A 201 -5.86 9.84 -10.96
N ASP A 202 -5.93 9.98 -12.28
CA ASP A 202 -7.20 10.20 -12.98
C ASP A 202 -8.07 8.95 -13.06
N ALA A 203 -7.47 7.76 -13.04
CA ALA A 203 -8.20 6.50 -12.89
C ALA A 203 -8.92 6.43 -11.53
N LYS A 204 -8.21 6.79 -10.45
CA LYS A 204 -8.80 6.85 -9.10
C LYS A 204 -9.97 7.83 -9.03
N LYS A 205 -9.80 9.04 -9.58
CA LYS A 205 -10.88 10.05 -9.66
C LYS A 205 -12.08 9.55 -10.45
N ARG A 206 -11.84 8.89 -11.59
CA ARG A 206 -12.90 8.36 -12.48
C ARG A 206 -13.68 7.22 -11.83
N LEU A 207 -12.99 6.29 -11.16
CA LEU A 207 -13.61 5.12 -10.53
C LEU A 207 -14.30 5.45 -9.22
N ALA A 208 -13.77 6.42 -8.48
CA ALA A 208 -14.25 6.81 -7.18
C ALA A 208 -14.17 8.34 -7.00
N PRO A 209 -15.07 9.12 -7.64
CA PRO A 209 -15.09 10.57 -7.49
C PRO A 209 -15.16 10.99 -6.02
N ALA A 210 -14.40 12.02 -5.64
CA ALA A 210 -14.45 12.57 -4.29
C ALA A 210 -15.80 13.25 -4.00
N PHE A 211 -16.23 13.18 -2.75
CA PHE A 211 -17.26 14.09 -2.25
C PHE A 211 -16.66 15.46 -1.95
N SER A 212 -17.50 16.48 -1.82
CA SER A 212 -17.07 17.85 -1.50
C SER A 212 -16.34 17.97 -0.16
N SER A 213 -16.59 17.04 0.78
CA SER A 213 -15.95 16.98 2.10
C SER A 213 -14.59 16.25 2.09
N GLU A 214 -14.22 15.60 1.00
CA GLU A 214 -13.03 14.75 0.95
C GLU A 214 -11.75 15.59 0.76
N LYS A 215 -10.72 15.34 1.58
CA LYS A 215 -9.40 15.97 1.37
C LYS A 215 -8.67 15.38 0.14
N ARG A 216 -8.98 14.12 -0.21
CA ARG A 216 -8.38 13.43 -1.37
C ARG A 216 -9.12 13.78 -2.64
N PRO A 217 -8.46 13.72 -3.81
CA PRO A 217 -9.14 13.92 -5.08
C PRO A 217 -10.06 12.73 -5.46
N PHE A 218 -10.11 11.67 -4.66
CA PHE A 218 -10.97 10.49 -4.86
C PHE A 218 -11.54 10.01 -3.52
N ASN A 219 -12.66 9.29 -3.55
CA ASN A 219 -13.26 8.65 -2.37
C ASN A 219 -12.64 7.26 -2.12
N ALA A 220 -11.96 7.07 -0.99
CA ALA A 220 -11.26 5.82 -0.70
C ALA A 220 -12.20 4.60 -0.51
N GLY A 221 -13.37 4.79 0.12
CA GLY A 221 -14.33 3.71 0.37
C GLY A 221 -15.02 3.20 -0.90
N ILE A 222 -15.37 4.11 -1.82
CA ILE A 222 -15.89 3.74 -3.15
C ILE A 222 -14.81 2.99 -3.94
N LEU A 223 -13.56 3.47 -3.89
CA LEU A 223 -12.45 2.80 -4.59
C LEU A 223 -12.23 1.38 -4.04
N ASP A 224 -12.20 1.21 -2.72
CA ASP A 224 -12.09 -0.10 -2.08
C ASP A 224 -13.22 -1.06 -2.50
N THR A 225 -14.45 -0.54 -2.58
CA THR A 225 -15.60 -1.31 -3.09
C THR A 225 -15.38 -1.75 -4.55
N LYS A 226 -14.88 -0.86 -5.41
CA LYS A 226 -14.58 -1.20 -6.83
C LYS A 226 -13.47 -2.23 -6.94
N LEU A 227 -12.38 -2.07 -6.19
CA LEU A 227 -11.28 -3.03 -6.15
C LEU A 227 -11.76 -4.39 -5.64
N THR A 228 -12.61 -4.44 -4.62
CA THR A 228 -13.24 -5.67 -4.15
C THR A 228 -14.08 -6.35 -5.25
N VAL A 229 -14.81 -5.57 -6.06
CA VAL A 229 -15.55 -6.12 -7.22
C VAL A 229 -14.61 -6.70 -8.27
N TYR A 230 -13.51 -6.03 -8.61
CA TYR A 230 -12.52 -6.57 -9.56
C TYR A 230 -11.84 -7.84 -9.04
N ARG A 231 -11.53 -7.89 -7.75
CA ARG A 231 -10.94 -9.07 -7.08
C ARG A 231 -11.88 -10.27 -7.10
N GLY A 232 -13.17 -10.07 -6.83
CA GLY A 232 -14.12 -11.17 -6.65
C GLY A 232 -13.61 -12.21 -5.64
N ASN A 233 -13.73 -13.49 -6.00
CA ASN A 233 -13.23 -14.64 -5.24
C ASN A 233 -11.94 -15.23 -5.82
N PHE A 234 -11.21 -14.48 -6.65
CA PHE A 234 -9.96 -14.94 -7.25
C PHE A 234 -8.83 -14.90 -6.21
N THR A 235 -7.93 -15.87 -6.28
CA THR A 235 -6.81 -16.07 -5.35
C THR A 235 -5.46 -16.16 -6.06
N GLY A 236 -5.44 -15.95 -7.37
CA GLY A 236 -4.26 -16.03 -8.21
C GLY A 236 -4.48 -15.36 -9.55
N PHE A 237 -3.39 -15.24 -10.30
CA PHE A 237 -3.42 -14.72 -11.66
C PHE A 237 -2.28 -15.30 -12.50
N THR A 238 -2.43 -15.19 -13.82
CA THR A 238 -1.37 -15.34 -14.80
C THR A 238 -1.29 -14.07 -15.63
N LEU A 239 -0.09 -13.53 -15.80
CA LEU A 239 0.16 -12.42 -16.71
C LEU A 239 0.63 -12.99 -18.05
N ALA A 240 -0.21 -12.93 -19.08
CA ALA A 240 0.06 -13.54 -20.37
C ALA A 240 0.92 -12.64 -21.26
N LYS A 241 0.61 -11.33 -21.29
CA LYS A 241 1.26 -10.37 -22.18
C LYS A 241 1.23 -8.97 -21.59
N VAL A 242 2.29 -8.21 -21.84
CA VAL A 242 2.35 -6.75 -21.63
C VAL A 242 2.90 -6.13 -22.90
N GLU A 243 2.09 -5.37 -23.62
CA GLU A 243 2.48 -4.72 -24.87
C GLU A 243 1.68 -3.44 -25.10
N ASN A 244 2.30 -2.43 -25.74
CA ASN A 244 1.61 -1.21 -26.18
C ASN A 244 0.74 -0.56 -25.10
N GLY A 245 1.22 -0.52 -23.84
CA GLY A 245 0.48 0.03 -22.71
C GLY A 245 -0.74 -0.80 -22.27
N THR A 246 -0.77 -2.10 -22.58
CA THR A 246 -1.84 -3.00 -22.17
C THR A 246 -1.27 -4.28 -21.59
N ALA A 247 -1.75 -4.70 -20.43
CA ALA A 247 -1.45 -5.98 -19.81
C ALA A 247 -2.68 -6.88 -19.85
N THR A 248 -2.53 -8.14 -20.25
CA THR A 248 -3.62 -9.12 -20.34
C THR A 248 -3.24 -10.43 -19.65
N GLY A 249 -4.26 -11.16 -19.19
CA GLY A 249 -4.06 -12.41 -18.48
C GLY A 249 -5.35 -13.04 -17.97
N GLU A 250 -5.21 -13.97 -17.03
CA GLU A 250 -6.34 -14.63 -16.38
C GLU A 250 -6.25 -14.46 -14.86
N LEU A 251 -7.38 -14.15 -14.21
CA LEU A 251 -7.57 -14.35 -12.78
C LEU A 251 -7.98 -15.81 -12.53
N THR A 252 -7.49 -16.41 -11.46
CA THR A 252 -7.76 -17.81 -11.11
C THR A 252 -8.34 -17.91 -9.70
N GLY A 253 -9.34 -18.78 -9.52
CA GLY A 253 -10.00 -19.04 -8.25
C GLY A 253 -10.66 -20.43 -8.23
N PRO A 254 -11.35 -20.82 -7.15
CA PRO A 254 -11.96 -22.15 -7.02
C PRO A 254 -12.95 -22.47 -8.15
N GLY A 255 -12.51 -23.29 -9.11
CA GLY A 255 -13.34 -23.74 -10.24
C GLY A 255 -13.63 -22.67 -11.31
N THR A 256 -12.99 -21.49 -11.25
CA THR A 256 -13.27 -20.40 -12.19
C THR A 256 -11.99 -19.73 -12.66
N LYS A 257 -11.98 -19.34 -13.93
CA LYS A 257 -10.99 -18.44 -14.52
C LYS A 257 -11.71 -17.28 -15.19
N LYS A 258 -11.10 -16.11 -15.17
CA LYS A 258 -11.69 -14.90 -15.74
C LYS A 258 -10.62 -14.06 -16.43
N PRO A 259 -10.76 -13.76 -17.74
CA PRO A 259 -9.79 -12.92 -18.41
C PRO A 259 -9.83 -11.50 -17.84
N PHE A 260 -8.67 -10.85 -17.82
CA PHE A 260 -8.55 -9.45 -17.47
C PHE A 260 -7.75 -8.68 -18.52
N THR A 261 -7.98 -7.37 -18.54
CA THR A 261 -7.16 -6.40 -19.27
C THR A 261 -6.90 -5.21 -18.36
N LEU A 262 -5.64 -4.80 -18.25
CA LEU A 262 -5.22 -3.57 -17.59
C LEU A 262 -4.68 -2.61 -18.65
N LYS A 263 -5.19 -1.38 -18.65
CA LYS A 263 -4.58 -0.30 -19.43
C LYS A 263 -3.52 0.37 -18.57
N LEU A 264 -2.32 0.51 -19.12
CA LEU A 264 -1.15 1.06 -18.46
C LEU A 264 -0.76 2.38 -19.12
N VAL A 265 -0.37 3.36 -18.31
CA VAL A 265 0.14 4.65 -18.76
C VAL A 265 1.50 4.93 -18.12
N PRO A 266 2.37 5.76 -18.73
CA PRO A 266 3.58 6.23 -18.08
C PRO A 266 3.26 7.00 -16.79
N GLY A 267 4.11 6.83 -15.77
CA GLY A 267 4.07 7.65 -14.55
C GLY A 267 4.93 8.91 -14.64
N GLU A 268 5.08 9.62 -13.52
CA GLU A 268 5.92 10.83 -13.44
C GLU A 268 7.42 10.53 -13.54
N ARG A 269 7.85 9.34 -13.09
CA ARG A 269 9.24 8.89 -13.12
C ARG A 269 9.43 7.96 -14.32
N SER A 270 10.63 7.96 -14.91
CA SER A 270 10.95 7.17 -16.11
C SER A 270 10.74 5.66 -15.94
N PHE A 271 10.85 5.16 -14.71
CA PHE A 271 10.67 3.76 -14.34
C PHE A 271 9.27 3.48 -13.76
N ASP A 272 8.33 4.42 -13.84
CA ASP A 272 6.94 4.22 -13.43
C ASP A 272 6.03 3.96 -14.63
N SER A 273 5.17 2.96 -14.45
CA SER A 273 3.93 2.83 -15.19
C SER A 273 2.81 2.70 -14.15
N LEU A 274 1.61 3.13 -14.51
CA LEU A 274 0.44 3.15 -13.64
C LEU A 274 -0.74 2.50 -14.33
N VAL A 275 -1.60 1.85 -13.56
CA VAL A 275 -2.86 1.27 -14.05
C VAL A 275 -3.88 2.41 -14.23
N ASP A 276 -4.24 2.68 -15.48
CA ASP A 276 -5.28 3.65 -15.84
C ASP A 276 -6.67 3.02 -15.90
N ASP A 277 -6.79 1.77 -16.33
CA ASP A 277 -8.11 1.12 -16.43
C ASP A 277 -8.02 -0.38 -16.14
N VAL A 278 -9.13 -0.93 -15.64
CA VAL A 278 -9.24 -2.32 -15.21
C VAL A 278 -10.53 -2.91 -15.77
N LYS A 279 -10.38 -3.97 -16.56
CA LYS A 279 -11.48 -4.73 -17.12
C LYS A 279 -11.34 -6.20 -16.74
N VAL A 280 -12.40 -6.79 -16.17
CA VAL A 280 -12.46 -8.20 -15.76
C VAL A 280 -13.76 -8.78 -16.32
N ASP A 281 -13.66 -9.61 -17.36
CA ASP A 281 -14.75 -10.01 -18.28
C ASP A 281 -15.58 -11.21 -17.84
#